data_AF-A0A1Z8Z8G7-F1
#
_entry.id   AF-A0A1Z8Z8G7-F1
#
_cell.length_a   1.000
_cell.length_b   1.000
_cell.length_c   1.000
_cell.angle_alpha   90.00
_cell.angle_beta   90.00
_cell.angle_gamma   90.00
#
_symmetry.space_group_name_H-M   'P 1'
#
loop_
_entity.id
_entity.type
_entity.pdbx_description
1 polymer ?
#
loop_
_entity_poly.entity_id
_entity_poly.type
_entity_poly.pdbx_seq_one_letter_code
_entity_poly.pdbx_strand_id
1 'polypeptide(L)' 'MNAFQKLIKKAAPIMAAVQSLFFYVIALSVIGYYADKKFKTFPVLFIILLFVGLFGGFFQLYLLGKKGS' A
#
# COMPACT_ATOMS: atom_id res chain seq x y z
N MET A 1 25.81 -18.19 -11.21
CA MET A 1 24.55 -17.51 -10.81
C MET A 1 24.12 -16.62 -11.97
N ASN A 2 23.03 -16.97 -12.66
CA ASN A 2 22.53 -16.22 -13.81
C ASN A 2 22.05 -14.82 -13.39
N ALA A 3 22.36 -13.78 -14.18
CA ALA A 3 22.02 -12.38 -13.91
C ALA A 3 20.53 -12.17 -13.56
N PHE A 4 19.66 -12.98 -14.17
CA PHE A 4 18.22 -13.03 -13.87
C PHE A 4 17.89 -13.32 -12.41
N GLN A 5 18.58 -14.27 -11.76
CA GLN A 5 18.30 -14.58 -10.35
C GLN A 5 18.75 -13.45 -9.42
N LYS A 6 19.80 -12.71 -9.79
CA LYS A 6 20.25 -11.53 -9.02
C LYS A 6 19.25 -10.38 -9.15
N LEU A 7 18.65 -10.21 -10.33
CA LEU A 7 17.54 -9.27 -10.58
C LEU A 7 16.31 -9.65 -9.76
N ILE A 8 15.86 -10.91 -9.81
CA ILE A 8 14.70 -11.37 -9.04
C ILE A 8 14.94 -11.22 -7.54
N LYS A 9 16.13 -11.56 -7.02
CA LYS A 9 16.46 -11.36 -5.61
C LYS A 9 16.40 -9.89 -5.18
N LYS A 10 16.79 -8.94 -6.05
CA LYS A 10 16.64 -7.50 -5.79
C LYS A 10 15.20 -7.02 -5.92
N ALA A 11 14.44 -7.57 -6.86
CA ALA A 11 13.07 -7.16 -7.14
C ALA A 11 12.05 -7.74 -6.15
N ALA A 12 12.31 -8.94 -5.60
CA ALA A 12 11.43 -9.62 -4.65
C ALA A 12 11.02 -8.77 -3.44
N PRO A 13 11.96 -8.13 -2.69
CA PRO A 13 11.57 -7.28 -1.57
C PRO A 13 10.77 -6.07 -2.02
N ILE A 14 11.12 -5.46 -3.16
CA ILE A 14 10.41 -4.30 -3.74
C ILE A 14 8.98 -4.68 -4.14
N MET A 15 8.81 -5.85 -4.76
CA MET A 15 7.52 -6.36 -5.21
C MET A 15 6.60 -6.65 -4.02
N ALA A 16 7.11 -7.29 -2.96
CA ALA A 16 6.33 -7.53 -1.73
C ALA A 16 5.92 -6.21 -1.06
N ALA A 17 6.83 -5.24 -1.06
CA ALA A 17 6.59 -3.88 -0.57
C ALA A 17 5.41 -3.22 -1.30
N VAL A 18 5.49 -3.17 -2.64
CA VAL A 18 4.48 -2.56 -3.51
C VAL A 18 3.14 -3.28 -3.38
N GLN A 19 3.15 -4.61 -3.33
CA GLN A 19 1.94 -5.41 -3.14
C GLN A 19 1.22 -5.07 -1.83
N SER A 20 1.96 -4.86 -0.74
CA SER A 20 1.37 -4.45 0.53
C SER A 20 0.77 -3.04 0.46
N LEU A 21 1.48 -2.07 -0.14
CA LEU A 21 0.97 -0.72 -0.37
C LEU A 21 -0.36 -0.75 -1.15
N PHE A 22 -0.39 -1.47 -2.26
CA PHE A 22 -1.61 -1.63 -3.06
C PHE A 22 -2.74 -2.26 -2.27
N PHE A 23 -2.44 -3.29 -1.47
CA PHE A 23 -3.44 -3.93 -0.63
C PHE A 23 -4.07 -2.96 0.36
N TYR A 24 -3.26 -2.18 1.09
CA TYR A 24 -3.76 -1.17 2.03
C TYR A 24 -4.60 -0.08 1.35
N VAL A 25 -4.11 0.45 0.22
CA VAL A 25 -4.82 1.50 -0.52
C VAL A 25 -6.15 0.99 -1.03
N ILE A 26 -6.19 -0.21 -1.64
CA ILE A 26 -7.43 -0.81 -2.15
C ILE A 26 -8.40 -1.12 -1.01
N ALA A 27 -7.94 -1.78 0.06
CA ALA A 27 -8.79 -2.14 1.20
C ALA A 27 -9.42 -0.90 1.84
N LEU A 28 -8.61 0.13 2.14
CA LEU A 28 -9.09 1.36 2.75
C LEU A 28 -9.96 2.20 1.81
N SER A 29 -9.68 2.19 0.50
CA SER A 29 -10.52 2.83 -0.51
C SER A 29 -11.90 2.18 -0.59
N VAL A 30 -11.98 0.84 -0.57
CA VAL A 30 -13.27 0.12 -0.56
C VAL A 30 -14.05 0.41 0.72
N ILE A 31 -13.38 0.39 1.88
CA ILE A 31 -14.00 0.73 3.17
C ILE A 31 -14.47 2.18 3.18
N GLY A 32 -13.65 3.11 2.70
CA GLY A 32 -13.95 4.55 2.62
C GLY A 32 -15.12 4.83 1.69
N TYR A 33 -15.18 4.17 0.54
CA TYR A 33 -16.29 4.27 -0.40
C TYR A 33 -17.60 3.77 0.23
N TYR A 34 -17.56 2.63 0.91
CA TYR A 34 -18.75 2.07 1.57
C TYR A 34 -19.22 2.96 2.74
N ALA A 35 -18.28 3.48 3.52
CA ALA A 35 -18.57 4.42 4.60
C ALA A 35 -19.18 5.72 4.05
N ASP A 36 -18.59 6.31 3.00
CA ASP A 36 -19.12 7.54 2.41
C ASP A 36 -20.54 7.36 1.86
N LYS A 37 -20.84 6.21 1.24
CA LYS A 37 -22.18 5.91 0.76
C LYS A 37 -23.20 5.84 1.90
N LYS A 38 -22.78 5.37 3.08
CA LYS A 38 -23.64 5.26 4.27
C LYS A 38 -23.86 6.61 4.96
N PHE A 39 -22.86 7.47 4.99
CA PHE A 39 -22.92 8.78 5.64
C PHE A 39 -23.31 9.94 4.70
N LYS A 40 -23.50 9.68 3.39
CA LYS A 40 -23.76 10.69 2.33
C LYS A 40 -22.68 11.77 2.24
N THR A 41 -21.49 11.51 2.76
CA THR A 41 -20.36 12.45 2.79
C THR A 41 -19.43 12.33 1.59
N PHE A 42 -19.86 11.59 0.54
CA PHE A 42 -19.03 11.34 -0.64
C PHE A 42 -18.54 12.66 -1.26
N PRO A 43 -17.22 12.86 -1.46
CA PRO A 43 -16.11 11.89 -1.41
C PRO A 43 -15.13 12.11 -0.24
N VAL A 44 -15.56 12.71 0.88
CA VAL A 44 -14.65 13.18 1.93
C VAL A 44 -14.00 12.03 2.69
N LEU A 45 -14.79 11.04 3.14
CA LEU A 45 -14.23 9.87 3.87
C LEU A 45 -13.36 9.02 2.95
N PHE A 46 -13.74 8.88 1.69
CA PHE A 46 -12.95 8.17 0.70
C PHE A 46 -11.55 8.79 0.54
N ILE A 47 -11.47 10.12 0.37
CA ILE A 47 -10.20 10.84 0.24
C ILE A 47 -9.33 10.67 1.50
N ILE A 48 -9.92 10.84 2.68
CA ILE A 48 -9.20 10.70 3.95
C ILE A 48 -8.63 9.28 4.09
N LEU A 49 -9.43 8.24 3.86
CA LEU A 49 -8.98 6.85 3.97
C LEU A 49 -7.95 6.47 2.90
N LEU A 50 -8.04 7.05 1.71
CA LEU A 50 -7.06 6.85 0.65
C LEU A 50 -5.70 7.44 1.06
N PHE A 51 -5.68 8.67 1.59
CA PHE A 51 -4.45 9.25 2.14
C PHE A 51 -3.91 8.42 3.31
N VAL A 52 -4.75 7.99 4.24
CA VAL A 52 -4.33 7.12 5.35
C VAL A 52 -3.74 5.80 4.84
N GLY A 53 -4.31 5.20 3.79
CA GLY A 53 -3.79 3.97 3.18
C GLY A 53 -2.48 4.17 2.44
N LEU A 54 -2.31 5.31 1.76
CA LEU A 54 -1.04 5.71 1.18
C LEU A 54 0.02 5.88 2.27
N PHE A 55 -0.23 6.71 3.28
CA PHE A 55 0.72 6.94 4.37
C PHE A 55 1.04 5.66 5.12
N GLY A 56 0.05 4.83 5.44
CA GLY A 56 0.23 3.55 6.12
C GLY A 56 1.06 2.56 5.30
N GLY A 57 0.76 2.41 4.01
CA GLY A 57 1.52 1.54 3.13
C GLY A 57 2.96 2.05 2.91
N PHE A 58 3.16 3.36 2.72
CA PHE A 58 4.50 3.97 2.65
C PHE A 58 5.29 3.82 3.95
N PHE A 59 4.63 3.92 5.12
CA PHE A 59 5.28 3.70 6.41
C PHE A 59 5.77 2.26 6.55
N GLN A 60 4.96 1.31 6.06
CA GLN A 60 5.35 -0.10 6.04
C GLN A 60 6.48 -0.40 5.04
N LEU A 61 6.47 0.25 3.87
CA LEU A 61 7.58 0.24 2.91
C LEU A 61 8.89 0.72 3.55
N TYR A 62 8.83 1.86 4.25
CA TYR A 62 9.98 2.45 4.92
C TYR A 62 10.53 1.54 6.03
N LEU A 63 9.64 0.93 6.83
CA LEU A 63 10.01 -0.06 7.85
C LEU A 63 10.64 -1.31 7.24
N LEU A 64 10.08 -1.84 6.15
CA LEU A 64 10.61 -3.02 5.47
C LEU A 64 12.00 -2.74 4.86
N GLY A 65 12.17 -1.55 4.27
CA GLY A 65 13.46 -1.08 3.76
C GLY A 65 14.50 -0.93 4.86
N LYS A 66 14.10 -0.46 6.06
CA LYS A 66 14.98 -0.34 7.22
C LYS A 66 15.33 -1.68 7.89
N LYS A 67 14.45 -2.68 7.81
CA LYS A 67 14.68 -4.02 8.39
C LYS A 67 15.58 -4.92 7.51
N GLY A 68 15.81 -4.52 6.27
CA GLY A 68 16.65 -5.22 5.29
C GLY A 68 18.06 -4.64 5.09
N SER A 69 18.46 -3.65 5.89
CA SER A 69 19.83 -3.11 5.95
C SER A 69 20.51 -3.49 7.26
#